data_AF-A0A1D2X497-F1
#
_entry.id   AF-A0A1D2X497-F1
#
_cell.length_a   1.000
_cell.length_b   1.000
_cell.length_c   1.000
_cell.angle_alpha   90.00
_cell.angle_beta   90.00
_cell.angle_gamma   90.00
#
_symmetry.space_group_name_H-M   'P 1'
#
loop_
_entity.id
_entity.type
_entity.pdbx_description
1 polymer ?
#
loop_
_entity_poly.entity_id
_entity_poly.type
_entity_poly.pdbx_seq_one_letter_code
_entity_poly.pdbx_strand_id
1 'polypeptide(L)'
;MDKIVYYSIEDMLSRSRNLSLSIRITTQGFPVNETVEYQNNNEWSEYINTINKENTNEKSINFKSRVESLLDDDNIRVIMDIMKNYDEYYSDEYKLKIIVNSLEIN
;
A
#
# COMPACT_ATOMS: atom_id res chain seq x y z
N MET A 1 -7.21 19.65 0.93
CA MET A 1 -6.28 19.65 2.08
C MET A 1 -5.19 18.70 1.70
N ASP A 2 -3.95 19.14 1.75
CA ASP A 2 -2.86 18.34 1.23
C ASP A 2 -2.51 17.32 2.31
N LYS A 3 -2.36 16.05 1.93
CA LYS A 3 -1.99 15.02 2.89
C LYS A 3 -1.06 14.00 2.26
N ILE A 4 -0.22 13.44 3.12
CA ILE A 4 0.67 12.34 2.79
C ILE A 4 0.40 11.25 3.80
N VAL A 5 0.05 10.05 3.31
CA VAL A 5 -0.23 8.90 4.17
C VAL A 5 0.73 7.78 3.81
N TYR A 6 1.40 7.25 4.82
CA TYR A 6 2.35 6.15 4.70
C TYR A 6 1.70 4.88 5.22
N TYR A 7 1.66 3.84 4.40
CA TYR A 7 1.10 2.55 4.78
C TYR A 7 2.11 1.42 4.65
N SER A 8 1.90 0.36 5.42
CA SER A 8 2.45 -0.97 5.18
C SER A 8 1.32 -1.89 4.76
N ILE A 9 1.50 -2.63 3.67
CA ILE A 9 0.58 -3.69 3.24
C ILE A 9 1.27 -5.04 3.43
N GLU A 10 0.66 -5.92 4.21
CA GLU A 10 1.23 -7.23 4.59
C GLU A 10 0.40 -8.39 4.02
N ASP A 11 1.09 -9.42 3.53
CA ASP A 11 0.48 -10.66 3.05
C ASP A 11 0.05 -11.57 4.21
N MET A 12 -1.25 -11.83 4.32
CA MET A 12 -1.79 -12.70 5.37
C MET A 12 -1.68 -14.19 5.02
N LEU A 13 -1.37 -14.55 3.77
CA LEU A 13 -1.26 -15.95 3.36
C LEU A 13 0.11 -16.57 3.66
N SER A 14 1.13 -15.75 3.87
CA SER A 14 2.50 -16.21 4.02
C SER A 14 2.86 -16.47 5.48
N ARG A 15 2.87 -17.75 5.89
CA ARG A 15 3.12 -18.17 7.29
C ARG A 15 4.58 -18.05 7.77
N SER A 16 5.55 -17.80 6.89
CA SER A 16 6.98 -17.87 7.24
C SER A 16 7.83 -16.69 6.78
N ARG A 17 7.33 -15.86 5.86
CA ARG A 17 7.93 -14.59 5.46
C ARG A 17 6.77 -13.63 5.27
N ASN A 18 6.58 -12.69 6.18
CA ASN A 18 5.59 -11.62 6.01
C ASN A 18 6.05 -10.80 4.82
N LEU A 19 5.51 -11.10 3.63
CA LEU A 19 5.73 -10.24 2.47
C LEU A 19 5.03 -8.93 2.81
N SER A 20 5.79 -7.84 2.83
CA SER A 20 5.30 -6.52 3.14
C SER A 20 5.73 -5.54 2.06
N LEU A 21 4.88 -4.57 1.79
CA LEU A 21 5.14 -3.48 0.86
C LEU A 21 4.80 -2.16 1.53
N SER A 22 5.75 -1.23 1.57
CA SER A 22 5.52 0.12 2.03
C SER A 22 5.02 0.98 0.88
N ILE A 23 3.92 1.69 1.09
CA ILE A 23 3.34 2.63 0.13
C ILE A 23 3.19 4.01 0.75
N ARG A 24 3.26 5.05 -0.08
CA ARG A 24 2.94 6.42 0.27
C ARG A 24 1.90 6.93 -0.71
N ILE A 25 0.82 7.50 -0.21
CA ILE A 25 -0.20 8.17 -1.03
C ILE A 25 -0.17 9.65 -0.69
N THR A 26 0.11 10.46 -1.70
CA THR A 26 0.14 11.93 -1.61
C THR A 26 -1.07 12.48 -2.35
N THR A 27 -1.90 13.29 -1.68
CA THR A 27 -2.99 14.02 -2.32
C THR A 27 -2.76 15.53 -2.18
N GLN A 28 -2.84 16.27 -3.28
CA GLN A 28 -2.59 17.71 -3.32
C GLN A 28 -3.67 18.48 -4.09
N GLY A 29 -4.06 19.65 -3.57
CA GLY A 29 -4.84 20.66 -4.28
C GLY A 29 -6.31 20.33 -4.54
N PHE A 30 -6.94 21.17 -5.37
CA PHE A 30 -8.26 20.95 -5.96
C PHE A 30 -8.25 21.36 -7.45
N PRO A 31 -8.60 20.48 -8.41
CA PRO A 31 -8.99 19.08 -8.22
C PRO A 31 -7.87 18.26 -7.58
N VAL A 32 -8.22 17.19 -6.89
CA VAL A 32 -7.25 16.36 -6.15
C VAL A 32 -6.30 15.72 -7.15
N ASN A 33 -5.02 16.02 -7.02
CA ASN A 33 -3.95 15.27 -7.67
C ASN A 33 -3.45 14.21 -6.69
N GLU A 34 -3.54 12.94 -7.06
CA GLU A 34 -3.13 11.82 -6.23
C GLU A 34 -1.91 11.12 -6.85
N THR A 35 -0.91 10.82 -6.01
CA THR A 35 0.28 10.07 -6.40
C THR A 35 0.48 8.92 -5.44
N VAL A 36 0.61 7.71 -5.98
CA VAL A 36 0.91 6.49 -5.21
C VAL A 36 2.35 6.10 -5.48
N GLU A 37 3.14 5.99 -4.42
CA GLU A 37 4.55 5.65 -4.51
C GLU A 37 4.85 4.43 -3.62
N TYR A 38 5.82 3.64 -4.07
CA TYR A 38 6.26 2.40 -3.44
C TYR A 38 7.70 2.60 -2.97
N GLN A 39 8.01 2.15 -1.75
CA GLN A 39 9.37 2.25 -1.23
C GLN A 39 10.25 1.15 -1.82
N ASN A 40 11.37 1.50 -2.46
CA ASN A 40 12.39 0.63 -3.05
C ASN A 40 13.80 1.09 -2.71
N ASN A 41 14.60 0.23 -2.07
CA ASN A 41 15.97 0.55 -1.68
C ASN A 41 16.11 1.91 -0.95
N ASN A 42 15.14 2.22 -0.07
CA ASN A 42 15.00 3.49 0.65
C ASN A 42 14.63 4.72 -0.22
N GLU A 43 14.28 4.53 -1.49
CA GLU A 43 13.75 5.55 -2.38
C GLU A 43 12.24 5.33 -2.62
N TRP A 44 11.50 6.39 -2.95
CA TRP A 44 10.08 6.31 -3.32
C TRP A 44 9.93 6.41 -4.84
N SER A 45 9.08 5.54 -5.41
CA SER A 45 8.85 5.50 -6.85
C SER A 45 7.41 5.12 -7.18
N GLU A 46 6.83 5.72 -8.21
CA GLU A 46 5.50 5.32 -8.73
C GLU A 46 5.50 3.91 -9.37
N TYR A 47 6.68 3.32 -9.59
CA TYR A 47 6.81 1.97 -10.11
C TYR A 47 6.96 0.95 -8.98
N ILE A 48 6.01 0.00 -8.89
CA ILE A 48 6.03 -1.15 -7.97
C ILE A 48 7.11 -2.21 -8.29
N ASN A 49 8.21 -1.82 -8.95
CA ASN A 49 9.33 -2.69 -9.34
C ASN A 49 10.06 -3.35 -8.14
N THR A 50 9.58 -3.11 -6.93
CA THR A 50 10.17 -3.47 -5.65
C THR A 50 9.79 -4.81 -5.09
N ILE A 51 8.85 -5.53 -5.70
CA ILE A 51 8.66 -6.94 -5.36
C ILE A 51 9.82 -7.69 -6.04
N ASN A 52 10.99 -7.54 -5.39
CA ASN A 52 12.32 -8.05 -5.63
C ASN A 52 12.60 -8.64 -7.02
N LYS A 53 13.54 -8.02 -7.73
CA LYS A 53 14.31 -8.64 -8.84
C LYS A 53 14.91 -10.02 -8.48
N GLU A 54 14.94 -10.39 -7.20
CA GLU A 54 15.42 -11.68 -6.69
C GLU A 54 14.31 -12.68 -6.30
N ASN A 55 13.01 -12.33 -6.38
CA ASN A 55 11.91 -13.25 -6.06
C ASN A 55 10.86 -13.30 -7.17
N THR A 56 11.23 -13.89 -8.30
CA THR A 56 10.32 -14.39 -9.35
C THR A 56 9.50 -15.62 -8.89
N ASN A 57 9.28 -15.76 -7.57
CA ASN A 57 8.48 -16.85 -7.05
C ASN A 57 6.99 -16.50 -7.21
N GLU A 58 6.16 -17.52 -7.45
CA GLU A 58 4.72 -17.38 -7.67
C GLU A 58 4.00 -16.62 -6.53
N LYS A 59 4.48 -16.78 -5.28
CA LYS A 59 3.90 -16.11 -4.11
C LYS A 59 4.07 -14.59 -4.17
N SER A 60 5.23 -14.11 -4.58
CA SER A 60 5.52 -12.68 -4.74
C SER A 60 4.70 -12.06 -5.88
N ILE A 61 4.51 -12.79 -6.98
CA ILE A 61 3.63 -12.37 -8.08
C ILE A 61 2.16 -12.30 -7.61
N ASN A 62 1.69 -13.32 -6.89
CA ASN A 62 0.33 -13.35 -6.35
C ASN A 62 0.10 -12.28 -5.28
N PHE A 63 1.10 -11.96 -4.46
CA PHE A 63 1.04 -10.83 -3.53
C PHE A 63 0.92 -9.50 -4.28
N LYS A 64 1.80 -9.26 -5.27
CA LYS A 64 1.76 -8.06 -6.11
C LYS A 64 0.39 -7.81 -6.72
N SER A 65 -0.14 -8.83 -7.41
CA SER A 65 -1.41 -8.73 -8.10
C SER A 65 -2.56 -8.40 -7.14
N ARG A 66 -2.56 -8.97 -5.93
CA ARG A 66 -3.58 -8.66 -4.91
C ARG A 66 -3.44 -7.23 -4.37
N VAL A 67 -2.22 -6.72 -4.24
CA VAL A 67 -2.01 -5.32 -3.84
C VAL A 67 -2.51 -4.36 -4.93
N GLU A 68 -2.17 -4.62 -6.19
CA GLU A 68 -2.66 -3.81 -7.32
C GLU A 68 -4.19 -3.81 -7.35
N SER A 69 -4.84 -4.98 -7.27
CA SER A 69 -6.29 -5.06 -7.21
C SER A 69 -6.92 -4.38 -5.98
N LEU A 70 -6.24 -4.42 -4.82
CA LEU A 70 -6.71 -3.73 -3.61
C LEU A 70 -6.65 -2.20 -3.77
N LEU A 71 -5.63 -1.67 -4.45
CA LEU A 71 -5.47 -0.23 -4.67
C LEU A 71 -6.39 0.30 -5.77
N ASP A 72 -6.87 -0.58 -6.66
CA ASP A 72 -7.87 -0.26 -7.69
C ASP A 72 -9.32 -0.38 -7.18
N ASP A 73 -9.56 -0.90 -5.96
CA ASP A 73 -10.90 -1.01 -5.37
C ASP A 73 -11.31 0.31 -4.68
N ASP A 74 -12.28 1.00 -5.28
CA ASP A 74 -12.85 2.25 -4.77
C ASP A 74 -13.33 2.16 -3.31
N ASN A 75 -13.90 1.02 -2.88
CA ASN A 75 -14.35 0.87 -1.50
C ASN A 75 -13.17 0.83 -0.53
N ILE A 76 -12.09 0.15 -0.93
CA ILE A 76 -10.85 0.14 -0.15
C ILE A 76 -10.23 1.52 -0.14
N ARG A 77 -10.25 2.27 -1.25
CA ARG A 77 -9.74 3.64 -1.29
C ARG A 77 -10.48 4.55 -0.31
N VAL A 78 -11.81 4.45 -0.22
CA VAL A 78 -12.59 5.19 0.79
C VAL A 78 -12.18 4.79 2.21
N ILE A 79 -11.98 3.49 2.47
CA ILE A 79 -11.53 3.02 3.78
C ILE A 79 -10.14 3.60 4.11
N MET A 80 -9.19 3.50 3.18
CA MET A 80 -7.84 4.06 3.37
C MET A 80 -7.87 5.58 3.61
N ASP A 81 -8.77 6.30 2.92
CA ASP A 81 -8.90 7.75 3.04
C ASP A 81 -9.28 8.23 4.45
N ILE A 82 -10.09 7.42 5.16
CA ILE A 82 -10.58 7.74 6.52
C ILE A 82 -9.71 7.21 7.66
N MET A 83 -8.74 6.33 7.35
CA MET A 83 -7.83 5.76 8.34
C MET A 83 -6.88 6.83 8.91
N LYS A 84 -6.56 6.72 10.20
CA LYS A 84 -5.68 7.60 10.96
C LYS A 84 -4.38 6.89 11.32
N ASN A 85 -3.46 7.65 11.92
CA ASN A 85 -2.19 7.13 12.44
C ASN A 85 -2.38 5.84 13.24
N TYR A 86 -1.64 4.80 12.86
CA TYR A 86 -1.62 3.49 13.50
C TYR A 86 -2.92 2.68 13.38
N ASP A 87 -3.88 3.11 12.56
CA ASP A 87 -5.04 2.30 12.24
C ASP A 87 -4.62 1.08 11.40
N GLU A 88 -5.34 -0.02 11.61
CA GLU A 88 -5.17 -1.25 10.86
C GLU A 88 -6.49 -1.68 10.22
N TYR A 89 -6.43 -2.14 8.99
CA TYR A 89 -7.57 -2.70 8.27
C TYR A 89 -7.20 -4.05 7.66
N TYR A 90 -8.12 -5.01 7.76
CA TYR A 90 -7.92 -6.36 7.28
C TYR A 90 -8.91 -6.62 6.15
N SER A 91 -8.40 -6.82 4.93
CA SER A 91 -9.22 -7.26 3.80
C SER A 91 -9.22 -8.78 3.74
N ASP A 92 -10.35 -9.37 4.09
CA ASP A 92 -10.56 -10.80 3.90
C ASP A 92 -10.67 -11.20 2.42
N GLU A 93 -11.07 -10.28 1.55
CA GLU A 93 -11.17 -10.52 0.10
C GLU A 93 -9.78 -10.68 -0.52
N TYR A 94 -8.89 -9.72 -0.28
CA TYR A 94 -7.54 -9.75 -0.83
C TYR A 94 -6.56 -10.56 0.04
N LYS A 95 -6.95 -10.95 1.26
CA LYS A 95 -6.06 -11.58 2.25
C LYS A 95 -4.82 -10.72 2.50
N LEU A 96 -5.06 -9.42 2.66
CA LEU A 96 -4.06 -8.39 2.89
C LEU A 96 -4.43 -7.58 4.13
N LYS A 97 -3.41 -7.20 4.91
CA LYS A 97 -3.53 -6.28 6.03
C LYS A 97 -2.93 -4.93 5.64
N ILE A 98 -3.67 -3.85 5.86
CA ILE A 98 -3.23 -2.45 5.66
C ILE A 98 -2.96 -1.85 7.03
N ILE A 99 -1.82 -1.17 7.19
CA ILE A 99 -1.43 -0.50 8.42
C ILE A 99 -1.04 0.93 8.07
N VAL A 100 -1.61 1.93 8.74
CA VAL A 100 -1.15 3.32 8.62
C VAL A 100 0.05 3.53 9.52
N ASN A 101 1.21 3.78 8.93
CA ASN A 101 2.43 4.08 9.69
C ASN A 101 2.44 5.53 10.17
N SER A 102 2.05 6.46 9.29
CA SER A 102 1.97 7.89 9.58
C SER A 102 1.06 8.63 8.59
N LEU A 103 0.52 9.75 9.06
CA LEU A 103 -0.36 10.68 8.37
C LEU A 103 0.19 12.08 8.61
N GLU A 104 0.57 12.75 7.53
CA GLU A 104 0.99 14.15 7.51
C GLU A 104 -0.10 14.97 6.84
N ILE A 105 -0.55 16.01 7.53
CA ILE A 105 -1.57 16.95 7.04
C ILE A 105 -0.90 18.31 6.87
N ASN A 106 -0.99 18.86 5.66
CA ASN A 106 -0.43 20.15 5.27
C ASN A 106 -1.52 21.17 4.94
#